data_AF-T0NCE8-F1
#
_entry.id   AF-T0NCE8-F1
#
_cell.length_a   1.000
_cell.length_b   1.000
_cell.length_c   1.000
_cell.angle_alpha   90.00
_cell.angle_beta   90.00
_cell.angle_gamma   90.00
#
_symmetry.space_group_name_H-M   'P 1'
#
loop_
_entity.id
_entity.type
_entity.pdbx_description
1 polymer ?
#
loop_
_entity_poly.entity_id
_entity_poly.type
_entity_poly.pdbx_seq_one_letter_code
_entity_poly.pdbx_strand_id
1 'polypeptide(L)'
;MEWLNKDVTIYDLINDHYRLSLWGLRCINIEKTWGLCDEKKLSEVIVGLIDSGVEAEHEDLNGNVIEGYNFIHNSRDTCDEFGHGTNVAGVIAAKKKQWSRNCWSS
;
A
#
# COMPACT_ATOMS: atom_id res chain seq x y z
N MET A 1 -16.31 17.99 -32.45
CA MET A 1 -17.17 17.14 -31.62
C MET A 1 -16.28 16.04 -31.08
N GLU A 2 -16.01 15.85 -29.79
CA GLU A 2 -16.46 16.45 -28.54
C GLU A 2 -15.27 16.16 -27.60
N TRP A 3 -14.60 17.19 -27.10
CA TRP A 3 -13.50 17.01 -26.15
C TRP A 3 -14.13 16.57 -24.84
N LEU A 4 -14.20 15.26 -24.61
CA LEU A 4 -14.64 14.72 -23.33
C LEU A 4 -13.56 15.04 -22.30
N ASN A 5 -13.74 16.19 -21.63
CA ASN A 5 -13.31 16.40 -20.26
C ASN A 5 -13.90 15.24 -19.43
N LYS A 6 -13.22 14.10 -19.40
CA LYS A 6 -13.34 13.23 -18.24
C LYS A 6 -12.48 13.87 -17.20
N ASP A 7 -13.11 14.72 -16.39
CA ASP A 7 -12.70 14.96 -15.02
C ASP A 7 -12.46 13.59 -14.38
N VAL A 8 -11.22 13.09 -14.51
CA VAL A 8 -10.71 12.02 -13.68
C VAL A 8 -10.68 12.65 -12.30
N THR A 9 -11.78 12.50 -11.59
CA THR A 9 -11.83 12.96 -10.21
C THR A 9 -10.75 12.18 -9.47
N ILE A 10 -9.97 12.90 -8.66
CA ILE A 10 -8.85 12.36 -7.88
C ILE A 10 -9.24 11.07 -7.10
N TYR A 11 -10.54 10.87 -6.88
CA TYR A 11 -11.16 9.68 -6.31
C TYR A 11 -10.91 8.36 -7.06
N ASP A 12 -10.55 8.35 -8.34
CA ASP A 12 -10.30 7.13 -9.12
C ASP A 12 -8.90 6.50 -8.91
N LEU A 13 -8.02 7.14 -8.13
CA LEU A 13 -6.63 6.72 -7.97
C LEU A 13 -6.41 5.65 -6.89
N ILE A 14 -7.40 5.40 -6.03
CA ILE A 14 -7.35 4.37 -4.99
C ILE A 14 -8.73 3.69 -4.92
N ASN A 15 -8.80 2.43 -5.34
CA ASN A 15 -10.02 1.63 -5.21
C ASN A 15 -9.93 0.69 -3.99
N ASP A 16 -9.65 1.26 -2.82
CA ASP A 16 -9.70 0.54 -1.55
C ASP A 16 -11.11 0.69 -0.95
N HIS A 17 -11.71 -0.43 -0.57
CA HIS A 17 -13.02 -0.51 0.07
C HIS A 17 -13.15 0.43 1.28
N TYR A 18 -12.06 0.58 2.05
CA TYR A 18 -12.05 1.36 3.29
C TYR A 18 -11.42 2.75 3.14
N ARG A 19 -11.19 3.24 1.92
CA ARG A 19 -10.53 4.54 1.65
C ARG A 19 -11.17 5.71 2.41
N LEU A 20 -12.49 5.75 2.53
CA LEU A 20 -13.20 6.81 3.25
C LEU A 20 -12.94 6.80 4.76
N SER A 21 -12.58 5.64 5.33
CA SER A 21 -12.22 5.49 6.74
C SER A 21 -10.78 5.94 7.04
N LEU A 22 -9.91 6.01 6.02
CA LEU A 22 -8.50 6.42 6.14
C LEU A 22 -8.36 7.95 6.21
N TRP A 23 -8.93 8.57 7.25
CA TRP A 23 -8.98 10.02 7.41
C TRP A 23 -7.59 10.70 7.41
N GLY A 24 -6.56 10.04 7.93
CA GLY A 24 -5.19 10.56 7.97
C GLY A 24 -4.63 10.84 6.57
N LEU A 25 -4.97 10.02 5.57
CA LEU A 25 -4.57 10.23 4.18
C LEU A 25 -5.16 11.51 3.61
N ARG A 26 -6.41 11.84 3.97
CA ARG A 26 -7.03 13.12 3.59
C ARG A 26 -6.37 14.30 4.29
N CYS A 27 -6.02 14.18 5.57
CA CYS A 27 -5.40 15.25 6.33
C CYS A 27 -4.02 15.66 5.79
N ILE A 28 -3.22 14.69 5.34
CA ILE A 28 -1.93 14.98 4.69
C ILE A 28 -2.06 15.27 3.18
N ASN A 29 -3.29 15.27 2.66
CA ASN A 29 -3.62 15.56 1.27
C ASN A 29 -2.79 14.72 0.27
N ILE A 30 -2.59 13.44 0.60
CA ILE A 30 -1.72 12.49 -0.13
C ILE A 30 -2.20 12.28 -1.58
N GLU A 31 -3.51 12.44 -1.83
CA GLU A 31 -4.09 12.21 -3.15
C GLU A 31 -3.52 13.17 -4.21
N LYS A 32 -3.08 14.38 -3.81
CA LYS A 32 -2.42 15.33 -4.72
C LYS A 32 -0.94 15.03 -4.95
N THR A 33 -0.32 14.20 -4.11
CA THR A 33 1.13 13.96 -4.15
C THR A 33 1.50 12.65 -4.80
N TRP A 34 0.62 11.64 -4.81
CA TRP A 34 0.96 10.34 -5.41
C TRP A 34 1.32 10.39 -6.89
N GLY A 35 0.66 11.25 -7.68
CA GLY A 35 1.01 11.43 -9.09
C GLY A 35 2.34 12.15 -9.33
N LEU A 36 2.98 12.68 -8.28
CA LEU A 36 4.28 13.35 -8.34
C LEU A 36 5.44 12.39 -8.05
N CYS A 37 5.17 11.22 -7.49
CA CYS A 37 6.19 10.25 -7.13
C CYS A 37 6.53 9.33 -8.31
N ASP A 38 7.81 9.02 -8.45
CA ASP A 38 8.28 8.00 -9.38
C ASP A 38 8.08 6.61 -8.75
N GLU A 39 7.14 5.83 -9.30
CA GLU A 39 6.79 4.50 -8.78
C GLU A 39 8.01 3.56 -8.70
N LYS A 40 8.96 3.67 -9.64
CA LYS A 40 10.17 2.84 -9.62
C LYS A 40 11.03 3.17 -8.40
N LYS A 41 11.23 4.46 -8.14
CA LYS A 41 12.00 4.90 -6.97
C LYS A 41 11.32 4.50 -5.66
N LEU A 42 9.99 4.54 -5.61
CA LEU A 42 9.26 4.10 -4.42
C LEU A 42 9.43 2.60 -4.16
N SER A 43 9.46 1.77 -5.21
CA SER A 43 9.68 0.32 -5.06
C SER A 43 11.09 -0.07 -4.56
N GLU A 44 12.04 0.86 -4.58
CA GLU A 44 13.40 0.66 -4.07
C GLU A 44 13.55 1.05 -2.59
N VAL A 45 12.55 1.71 -2.00
CA VAL A 45 12.60 2.15 -0.60
C VAL A 45 12.26 0.99 0.32
N ILE A 46 13.21 0.60 1.17
CA ILE A 46 13.02 -0.42 2.21
C ILE A 46 12.80 0.27 3.56
N VAL A 47 11.69 -0.09 4.22
CA VAL A 47 11.36 0.39 5.58
C VAL A 47 11.46 -0.78 6.55
N GLY A 48 12.29 -0.64 7.59
CA GLY A 48 12.38 -1.63 8.65
C GLY A 48 11.27 -1.47 9.68
N LEU A 49 10.46 -2.51 9.89
CA LEU A 49 9.43 -2.57 10.93
C LEU A 49 9.90 -3.49 12.07
N ILE A 50 9.95 -2.95 13.29
CA ILE A 50 10.26 -3.71 14.51
C ILE A 50 8.99 -3.70 15.37
N ASP A 51 8.23 -4.79 15.33
CA ASP A 51 6.91 -4.90 15.99
C ASP A 51 6.61 -6.38 16.33
N SER A 52 5.35 -6.74 16.55
CA SER A 52 4.88 -8.10 16.89
C SER A 52 5.01 -9.14 15.77
N GLY A 53 5.43 -8.71 14.58
CA GLY A 53 5.49 -9.52 13.36
C GLY A 53 4.74 -8.83 12.23
N VAL A 54 4.55 -9.54 11.12
CA VAL A 54 3.67 -9.13 10.02
C VAL A 54 3.09 -10.37 9.35
N GLU A 55 1.79 -10.36 9.08
CA GLU A 55 1.15 -11.34 8.20
C GLU A 55 1.50 -11.02 6.74
N ALA A 56 2.61 -11.58 6.26
CA ALA A 56 3.15 -11.30 4.93
C ALA A 56 2.25 -11.82 3.80
N GLU A 57 1.40 -12.81 4.06
CA GLU A 57 0.49 -13.37 3.05
C GLU A 57 -0.83 -12.60 2.93
N HIS A 58 -1.09 -11.62 3.81
CA HIS A 58 -2.29 -10.80 3.74
C HIS A 58 -2.47 -10.16 2.35
N GLU A 59 -3.70 -10.17 1.81
CA GLU A 59 -3.96 -9.80 0.40
C GLU A 59 -3.41 -8.42 0.01
N ASP A 60 -3.51 -7.46 0.95
CA ASP A 60 -3.06 -6.09 0.79
C ASP A 60 -1.58 -5.87 1.17
N LEU A 61 -0.87 -6.87 1.69
CA LEU A 61 0.56 -6.77 2.05
C LEU A 61 1.47 -7.67 1.21
N ASN A 62 0.95 -8.76 0.64
CA ASN A 62 1.78 -9.71 -0.09
C ASN A 62 2.49 -9.05 -1.28
N GLY A 63 3.78 -9.34 -1.45
CA GLY A 63 4.64 -8.67 -2.45
C GLY A 63 5.22 -7.32 -2.01
N ASN A 64 4.73 -6.72 -0.92
CA ASN A 64 5.33 -5.52 -0.30
C ASN A 64 6.13 -5.84 0.97
N VAL A 65 5.99 -7.06 1.50
CA VAL A 65 6.77 -7.56 2.63
C VAL A 65 7.92 -8.43 2.11
N ILE A 66 9.13 -8.15 2.58
CA ILE A 66 10.34 -8.96 2.31
C ILE A 66 10.72 -9.79 3.54
N GLU A 67 11.60 -10.77 3.35
CA GLU A 67 12.07 -11.64 4.44
C GLU A 67 12.66 -10.82 5.60
N GLY A 68 12.21 -11.13 6.82
CA GLY A 68 12.65 -10.51 8.06
C GLY A 68 13.27 -11.50 9.03
N TYR A 69 13.41 -11.09 10.30
CA TYR A 69 13.92 -11.94 11.36
C TYR A 69 13.13 -11.76 12.66
N ASN A 70 12.80 -12.88 13.29
CA ASN A 70 12.11 -12.92 14.58
C ASN A 70 13.12 -13.19 15.69
N PHE A 71 13.40 -12.13 16.47
CA PHE A 71 14.35 -12.17 17.57
C PHE A 71 13.79 -12.84 18.84
N ILE A 72 12.48 -13.02 18.96
CA ILE A 72 11.85 -13.69 20.11
C ILE A 72 12.14 -15.19 20.03
N HIS A 73 12.02 -15.77 18.83
CA HIS A 73 12.19 -17.21 18.59
C HIS A 73 13.49 -17.56 17.86
N ASN A 74 14.36 -16.59 17.58
CA ASN A 74 15.59 -16.75 16.79
C ASN A 74 15.34 -17.47 15.45
N SER A 75 14.27 -17.09 14.77
CA SER A 75 13.80 -17.72 13.53
C SER A 75 13.60 -16.67 12.43
N ARG A 76 13.33 -17.13 11.21
CA ARG A 76 12.89 -16.28 10.09
C ARG A 76 11.36 -16.22 9.98
N ASP A 77 10.65 -16.86 10.91
CA ASP A 77 9.20 -16.81 10.97
C ASP A 77 8.77 -15.54 11.69
N THR A 78 8.42 -14.52 10.90
CA THR A 78 7.96 -13.21 11.38
C THR A 78 6.44 -13.09 11.40
N CYS A 79 5.69 -14.20 11.39
CA CYS A 79 4.24 -14.17 11.46
C CYS A 79 3.75 -13.37 12.68
N ASP A 80 2.72 -12.57 12.49
CA ASP A 80 2.15 -11.72 13.54
C ASP A 80 1.04 -12.46 14.29
N GLU A 81 1.26 -12.71 15.58
CA GLU A 81 0.27 -13.37 16.44
C GLU A 81 -0.69 -12.37 17.12
N PHE A 82 -0.36 -11.07 17.11
CA PHE A 82 -1.09 -10.04 17.87
C PHE A 82 -1.88 -9.07 16.97
N GLY A 83 -1.49 -8.94 15.70
CA GLY A 83 -2.13 -8.08 14.71
C GLY A 83 -1.68 -6.61 14.75
N HIS A 84 -0.88 -6.20 15.73
CA HIS A 84 -0.40 -4.82 15.82
C HIS A 84 0.58 -4.50 14.68
N GLY A 85 1.61 -5.34 14.50
CA GLY A 85 2.60 -5.16 13.45
C GLY A 85 2.00 -5.24 12.04
N THR A 86 1.03 -6.12 11.81
CA THR A 86 0.29 -6.20 10.53
C THR A 86 -0.50 -4.93 10.24
N ASN A 87 -1.15 -4.34 11.25
CA ASN A 87 -1.84 -3.05 11.09
C ASN A 87 -0.86 -1.90 10.78
N VAL A 88 0.29 -1.87 11.47
CA VAL A 88 1.33 -0.87 11.22
C VAL A 88 1.90 -1.04 9.80
N ALA A 89 2.18 -2.27 9.37
CA ALA A 89 2.62 -2.58 8.01
C ALA A 89 1.61 -2.12 6.96
N GLY A 90 0.30 -2.26 7.24
CA GLY A 90 -0.78 -1.75 6.38
C GLY A 90 -0.71 -0.24 6.17
N VAL A 91 -0.43 0.54 7.23
CA VAL A 91 -0.27 2.00 7.11
C VAL A 91 0.95 2.36 6.27
N ILE A 92 2.04 1.60 6.37
CA ILE A 92 3.29 1.88 5.65
C ILE A 92 3.19 1.52 4.17
N ALA A 93 2.73 0.30 3.87
CA ALA A 93 2.89 -0.30 2.55
C ALA A 93 1.72 -1.22 2.14
N ALA A 94 0.49 -0.94 2.59
CA ALA A 94 -0.67 -1.59 1.97
C ALA A 94 -0.72 -1.30 0.47
N LYS A 95 -1.13 -2.30 -0.31
CA LYS A 95 -1.34 -2.14 -1.74
C LYS A 95 -2.39 -1.07 -2.00
N LYS A 96 -2.05 -0.17 -2.91
CA LYS A 96 -3.09 0.54 -3.64
C LYS A 96 -3.76 -0.43 -4.58
N LYS A 97 -5.04 -0.72 -4.37
CA LYS A 97 -5.87 -1.33 -5.43
C LYS A 97 -6.00 -0.32 -6.58
N GLN A 98 -5.13 -0.44 -7.58
CA GLN A 98 -5.29 0.18 -8.90
C GLN A 98 -6.05 -0.80 -9.79
N TRP A 99 -7.21 -0.40 -10.32
CA TRP A 99 -7.71 -1.05 -11.53
C TRP A 99 -6.75 -0.66 -12.66
N SER A 100 -5.99 -1.63 -13.17
CA SER A 100 -5.04 -1.42 -14.25
C SER A 100 -5.73 -0.77 -15.44
N ARG A 101 -5.22 0.36 -15.93
CA ARG A 101 -5.57 0.90 -17.27
C ARG A 101 -4.91 0.09 -18.39
N ASN A 102 -4.84 -1.23 -18.26
CA ASN A 102 -4.31 -2.12 -19.29
C ASN A 102 -5.46 -2.93 -19.90
N CYS A 103 -6.44 -2.21 -20.45
CA CYS A 103 -7.15 -2.71 -21.62
C CYS A 103 -6.78 -1.75 -22.75
N TRP A 104 -6.39 -2.31 -23.90
CA TRP A 104 -6.00 -1.64 -25.15
C TRP A 104 -4.50 -1.28 -25.29
N SER A 105 -3.66 -2.32 -25.32
CA SER A 105 -2.47 -2.34 -26.18
C SER A 105 -2.43 -3.65 -26.96
N SER A 106 -3.20 -3.69 -28.03
CA SER A 106 -3.12 -4.66 -29.14
C SER A 106 -3.52 -3.94 -30.41
#